data_AF-A0A381XPB0-F1
#
_entry.id   AF-A0A381XPB0-F1
#
_cell.length_a   1.000
_cell.length_b   1.000
_cell.length_c   1.000
_cell.angle_alpha   90.00
_cell.angle_beta   90.00
_cell.angle_gamma   90.00
#
_symmetry.space_group_name_H-M   'P 1'
#
loop_
_entity.id
_entity.type
_entity.pdbx_description
1 polymer ?
#
loop_
_entity_poly.entity_id
_entity_poly.type
_entity_poly.pdbx_seq_one_letter_code
_entity_poly.pdbx_strand_id
1 'polypeptide(L)'
;MNWQEEQVIAQRLNNRTLVVGLGETGVATVCHLRSQGRAVLVIDSRVNPPGLARLRQRCPEVPVVLETLSPRWLLGIGEVVLSPGLAADIQLVAEA
;
A
#
# COMPACT_ATOMS: atom_id res chain seq x y z
N MET A 1 -27.49 -19.26 -12.41
CA MET A 1 -26.30 -18.41 -12.60
C MET A 1 -26.11 -17.64 -11.31
N ASN A 2 -25.14 -18.04 -10.49
CA ASN A 2 -25.03 -17.59 -9.10
C ASN A 2 -24.18 -16.31 -9.04
N TRP A 3 -24.82 -15.15 -9.22
CA TRP A 3 -24.15 -13.83 -9.26
C TRP A 3 -23.37 -13.46 -7.98
N GLN A 4 -23.55 -14.22 -6.90
CA GLN A 4 -22.83 -14.03 -5.63
C GLN A 4 -21.38 -14.56 -5.67
N GLU A 5 -21.08 -15.60 -6.47
CA GLU A 5 -19.74 -16.19 -6.52
C GLU A 5 -18.74 -15.35 -7.31
N GLU A 6 -19.18 -14.73 -8.41
CA GLU A 6 -18.33 -13.84 -9.22
C GLU A 6 -17.87 -12.61 -8.43
N GLN A 7 -18.74 -12.02 -7.60
CA GLN A 7 -18.37 -10.87 -6.77
C GLN A 7 -17.41 -11.25 -5.63
N VAL A 8 -17.56 -12.43 -5.04
CA VAL A 8 -16.64 -12.93 -4.00
C VAL A 8 -15.26 -13.25 -4.58
N ILE A 9 -15.20 -13.76 -5.82
CA ILE A 9 -13.94 -14.04 -6.53
C ILE A 9 -13.27 -12.73 -6.95
N ALA A 10 -14.00 -11.76 -7.50
CA ALA A 10 -13.45 -10.45 -7.86
C ALA A 10 -12.91 -9.69 -6.64
N GLN A 11 -13.60 -9.73 -5.49
CA GLN A 11 -13.09 -9.15 -4.24
C GLN A 11 -11.83 -9.87 -3.72
N ARG A 12 -11.69 -11.18 -3.94
CA ARG A 12 -10.48 -11.95 -3.59
C ARG A 12 -9.29 -11.68 -4.52
N LEU A 13 -9.52 -11.35 -5.78
CA LEU A 13 -8.46 -11.09 -6.77
C LEU A 13 -7.80 -9.72 -6.60
N ASN A 14 -8.46 -8.76 -5.93
CA ASN A 14 -7.95 -7.40 -5.69
C ASN A 14 -7.29 -7.19 -4.31
N ASN A 15 -6.83 -8.24 -3.63
CA ASN A 15 -6.28 -8.20 -2.26
C ASN A 15 -4.88 -7.55 -2.12
N ARG A 16 -4.53 -6.63 -3.03
CA ARG A 16 -3.26 -5.91 -3.03
C ARG A 16 -3.51 -4.48 -2.59
N THR A 17 -2.95 -4.11 -1.45
CA THR A 17 -3.03 -2.78 -0.86
C THR A 17 -1.74 -2.02 -1.14
N LEU A 18 -1.87 -0.81 -1.69
CA LEU A 18 -0.76 0.12 -1.85
C LEU A 18 -0.74 1.06 -0.64
N VAL A 19 0.35 1.04 0.12
CA VAL A 19 0.60 2.04 1.17
C VAL A 19 1.50 3.12 0.58
N VAL A 20 1.03 4.37 0.66
CA VAL A 20 1.80 5.53 0.22
C VAL A 20 2.33 6.25 1.46
N GLY A 21 3.65 6.38 1.52
CA GLY A 21 4.35 6.98 2.65
C GLY A 21 4.75 6.00 3.73
N LEU A 22 6.03 6.02 4.08
CA LEU A 22 6.68 5.22 5.10
C LEU A 22 7.22 6.12 6.23
N GLY A 23 6.32 6.89 6.83
CA GLY A 23 6.59 7.64 8.07
C GLY A 23 6.63 6.76 9.33
N GLU A 24 6.68 7.38 10.50
CA GLU A 24 6.59 6.70 11.80
C GLU A 24 5.32 5.84 11.93
N THR A 25 4.20 6.37 11.44
CA THR A 25 2.89 5.68 11.46
C THR A 25 2.74 4.68 10.32
N GLY A 26 3.43 4.89 9.19
CA GLY A 26 3.34 4.02 8.01
C GLY A 26 3.76 2.57 8.30
N VAL A 27 4.76 2.37 9.15
CA VAL A 27 5.20 1.01 9.56
C VAL A 27 4.11 0.27 10.32
N ALA A 28 3.38 0.95 11.21
CA ALA A 28 2.30 0.35 11.98
C ALA A 28 1.14 -0.06 11.07
N THR A 29 0.76 0.81 10.13
CA THR A 29 -0.23 0.50 9.08
C THR A 29 0.18 -0.75 8.31
N VAL A 30 1.38 -0.78 7.74
CA VAL A 30 1.85 -1.92 6.93
C VAL A 30 1.80 -3.22 7.73
N CYS A 31 2.35 -3.24 8.93
CA CYS A 31 2.40 -4.47 9.71
C CYS A 31 1.00 -4.91 10.21
N HIS A 32 0.07 -3.97 10.44
CA HIS A 32 -1.34 -4.31 10.70
C HIS A 32 -1.99 -4.98 9.48
N LEU A 33 -1.86 -4.39 8.29
CA LEU A 33 -2.39 -4.96 7.04
C LEU A 33 -1.82 -6.37 6.77
N ARG A 34 -0.52 -6.55 6.98
CA ARG A 34 0.15 -7.85 6.85
C ARG A 34 -0.36 -8.88 7.85
N SER A 35 -0.63 -8.49 9.09
CA SER A 35 -1.20 -9.38 10.12
C SER A 35 -2.59 -9.90 9.75
N GLN A 36 -3.31 -9.21 8.85
CA GLN A 36 -4.60 -9.63 8.31
C GLN A 36 -4.48 -10.45 7.01
N GLY A 37 -3.26 -10.84 6.61
CA GLY A 37 -3.03 -11.62 5.39
C GLY A 37 -3.12 -10.82 4.09
N ARG A 38 -3.10 -9.48 4.14
CA ARG A 38 -3.12 -8.65 2.93
C ARG A 38 -1.77 -8.65 2.23
N ALA A 39 -1.80 -8.60 0.90
CA ALA A 39 -0.61 -8.35 0.09
C ALA A 39 -0.36 -6.84 0.06
N VAL A 40 0.78 -6.39 0.59
CA VAL A 40 1.08 -4.95 0.74
C VAL A 40 2.27 -4.58 -0.13
N LEU A 41 2.17 -3.45 -0.82
CA LEU A 41 3.27 -2.76 -1.48
C LEU A 41 3.40 -1.36 -0.87
N VAL A 42 4.63 -0.91 -0.59
CA VAL A 42 4.87 0.45 -0.11
C VAL A 42 5.54 1.28 -1.19
N ILE A 43 5.06 2.50 -1.40
CA ILE A 43 5.77 3.54 -2.15
C ILE A 43 6.03 4.77 -1.27
N ASP A 44 7.18 5.41 -1.44
CA ASP A 44 7.50 6.68 -0.77
C ASP A 44 8.26 7.59 -1.74
N SER A 45 8.05 8.90 -1.66
CA SER A 45 8.77 9.89 -2.49
C SER A 45 10.20 10.15 -2.03
N ARG A 46 10.55 9.78 -0.80
CA ARG A 46 11.86 10.02 -0.20
C ARG A 46 12.81 8.87 -0.50
N VAL A 47 14.08 9.20 -0.71
CA VAL A 47 15.18 8.22 -0.82
C VAL A 47 15.42 7.43 0.48
N ASN A 48 15.18 8.06 1.63
CA ASN A 48 15.35 7.43 2.94
C ASN A 48 14.22 7.84 3.88
N PRO A 49 13.02 7.23 3.77
CA PRO A 49 11.92 7.55 4.65
C PRO A 49 12.19 7.02 6.07
N PRO A 50 11.75 7.73 7.12
CA PRO A 50 12.14 7.44 8.50
C PRO A 50 11.70 6.04 8.97
N GLY A 51 10.61 5.51 8.42
CA GLY A 51 10.11 4.17 8.73
C GLY A 51 10.85 3.03 8.04
N LEU A 52 11.80 3.29 7.11
CA LEU A 52 12.41 2.25 6.27
C LEU A 52 13.14 1.17 7.08
N ALA A 53 14.05 1.57 7.96
CA ALA A 53 14.83 0.64 8.77
C ALA A 53 13.92 -0.23 9.65
N ARG A 54 12.92 0.41 10.28
CA ARG A 54 11.96 -0.26 11.16
C ARG A 54 11.06 -1.23 10.39
N LEU A 55 10.63 -0.86 9.18
CA LEU A 55 9.86 -1.76 8.32
C LEU A 55 10.68 -2.99 7.94
N ARG A 56 11.94 -2.80 7.55
CA ARG A 56 12.84 -3.91 7.21
C ARG A 56 13.08 -4.86 8.37
N GLN A 57 13.01 -4.39 9.61
CA GLN A 57 13.11 -5.25 10.79
C GLN A 57 11.80 -6.01 11.09
N ARG A 58 10.64 -5.34 10.98
CA ARG A 58 9.35 -5.90 11.42
C ARG A 58 8.60 -6.69 10.36
N CYS A 59 8.72 -6.26 9.11
CA CYS A 59 7.98 -6.77 7.97
C CYS A 59 8.94 -6.82 6.74
N PRO A 60 10.07 -7.56 6.84
CA PRO A 60 11.15 -7.58 5.82
C PRO A 60 10.69 -8.00 4.43
N GLU A 61 9.64 -8.81 4.35
CA GLU A 61 9.09 -9.37 3.13
C GLU A 61 8.26 -8.36 2.33
N VAL A 62 7.92 -7.21 2.91
CA VAL A 62 7.13 -6.19 2.23
C VAL A 62 7.99 -5.48 1.17
N PRO A 63 7.56 -5.46 -0.10
CA PRO A 63 8.21 -4.69 -1.14
C PRO A 63 8.07 -3.18 -0.87
N VAL A 64 9.16 -2.44 -1.07
CA VAL A 64 9.22 -0.99 -0.90
C VAL A 64 9.86 -0.40 -2.15
N VAL A 65 9.21 0.60 -2.74
CA VAL A 65 9.78 1.39 -3.83
C VAL A 65 9.91 2.84 -3.37
N LEU A 66 11.11 3.37 -3.50
CA LEU A 66 11.44 4.72 -3.04
C LEU A 66 11.53 5.67 -4.23
N GLU A 67 11.54 6.97 -3.93
CA GLU A 67 11.65 8.04 -4.91
C GLU A 67 10.53 8.03 -5.97
N THR A 68 9.32 7.63 -5.56
CA THR A 68 8.17 7.56 -6.48
C THR A 68 6.83 7.81 -5.78
N LEU A 69 5.98 8.58 -6.47
CA LEU A 69 4.53 8.63 -6.26
C LEU A 69 3.77 8.39 -7.58
N SER A 70 4.39 7.67 -8.52
CA SER A 70 3.83 7.45 -9.85
C SER A 70 2.50 6.68 -9.80
N PRO A 71 1.45 7.14 -10.51
CA PRO A 71 0.16 6.45 -10.59
C PRO A 71 0.24 5.04 -11.19
N ARG A 72 1.33 4.68 -11.88
CA ARG A 72 1.54 3.32 -12.42
C ARG A 72 1.42 2.23 -11.34
N TRP A 73 1.69 2.59 -10.08
CA TRP A 73 1.61 1.68 -8.94
C TRP A 73 0.17 1.40 -8.50
N LEU A 74 -0.83 2.10 -9.04
CA LEU A 74 -2.25 1.86 -8.81
C LEU A 74 -2.81 0.73 -9.67
N LEU A 75 -2.11 0.32 -10.73
CA LEU A 75 -2.55 -0.75 -11.60
C LEU A 75 -2.67 -2.08 -10.83
N GLY A 76 -3.87 -2.65 -10.80
CA GLY A 76 -4.15 -3.91 -10.10
C GLY A 76 -4.19 -3.78 -8.57
N ILE A 77 -4.24 -2.57 -8.03
CA ILE A 77 -4.43 -2.32 -6.59
C ILE A 77 -5.93 -2.17 -6.29
N GLY A 78 -6.41 -2.90 -5.29
CA GLY A 78 -7.80 -2.79 -4.83
C GLY A 78 -8.02 -1.69 -3.79
N GLU A 79 -6.96 -1.29 -3.08
CA GLU A 79 -7.05 -0.34 -1.97
C GLU A 79 -5.75 0.49 -1.87
N VAL A 80 -5.90 1.80 -1.66
CA VAL A 80 -4.79 2.71 -1.37
C VAL A 80 -4.92 3.22 0.05
N VAL A 81 -3.86 3.09 0.85
CA VAL A 81 -3.80 3.64 2.20
C VAL A 81 -2.72 4.71 2.25
N LEU A 82 -3.13 5.95 2.53
CA LEU A 82 -2.21 7.05 2.79
C LEU A 82 -1.78 6.96 4.26
N SER A 83 -0.47 6.93 4.53
CA SER A 83 0.00 7.03 5.91
C SER A 83 -0.48 8.36 6.52
N PRO A 84 -1.05 8.39 7.74
CA PRO A 84 -1.68 9.59 8.32
C PRO A 84 -0.77 10.82 8.45
N GLY A 85 0.56 10.64 8.33
CA GLY A 85 1.55 11.72 8.35
C GLY A 85 1.87 12.31 6.97
N LEU A 86 1.30 11.78 5.89
CA LEU A 86 1.26 12.48 4.61
C LEU A 86 0.25 13.62 4.76
N ALA A 87 0.72 14.86 4.54
CA ALA A 87 -0.16 16.00 4.41
C ALA A 87 -1.26 15.68 3.38
N ALA A 88 -2.47 16.17 3.62
CA ALA A 88 -3.69 15.87 2.86
C ALA A 88 -3.64 16.26 1.36
N ASP A 89 -2.51 16.79 0.92
CA ASP A 89 -2.22 17.42 -0.36
C ASP A 89 -1.58 16.46 -1.39
N ILE A 90 -1.45 15.16 -1.09
CA ILE A 90 -1.05 14.18 -2.11
C ILE A 90 -2.23 13.86 -3.02
N GLN A 91 -2.24 14.51 -4.18
CA GLN A 91 -3.05 14.10 -5.32
C GLN A 91 -2.40 12.94 -6.05
N LEU A 92 -2.80 11.72 -5.69
CA LEU A 92 -2.50 10.55 -6.48
C LEU A 92 -3.62 10.35 -7.51
N VAL A 93 -3.42 10.83 -8.74
CA VAL A 93 -4.40 10.70 -9.82
C VAL A 93 -3.97 9.56 -10.75
N ALA A 94 -4.73 8.47 -10.78
CA ALA A 94 -4.69 7.55 -11.92
C ALA A 94 -5.57 8.13 -13.02
N GLU A 95 -4.98 8.40 -14.19
CA GLU A 95 -5.76 8.58 -15.41
C GLU A 95 -6.31 7.20 -15.81
N ALA A 96 -7.62 7.14 -16.07
CA ALA A 96 -8.37 5.93 -16.42
C ALA A 96 -8.29 5.61 -17.92
#